data_AF-A0A838KSA2-F1
#
_entry.id   AF-A0A838KSA2-F1
#
_cell.length_a   1.000
_cell.length_b   1.000
_cell.length_c   1.000
_cell.angle_alpha   90.00
_cell.angle_beta   90.00
_cell.angle_gamma   90.00
#
_symmetry.space_group_name_H-M   'P 1'
#
loop_
_entity.id
_entity.type
_entity.pdbx_description
1 polymer ?
#
loop_
_entity_poly.entity_id
_entity_poly.type
_entity_poly.pdbx_seq_one_letter_code
_entity_poly.pdbx_strand_id
1 'polypeptide(L)'
;RLRAAGVTVALGHSDASYAVFRRALRALDGQALVTHLGNGMPPFHHRAVGPVGASLTEAAAGRAAVEVIGDGMHVDDGFVALVFATAAPDSVVLVTDAMEAAGMPDGDYELGSQRVQVRAGVARLGADEQVDAAPASIAGGTCHLVEVVARAVREAGVPLVDAVRAASQTPARVLRLAGERGALLPGRLGDLLVVDEELRPVRIMRHGEWLT
;
A
#
# COMPACT_ATOMS: atom_id res chain seq x y z
N ARG A 1 23.03 5.00 -9.22
CA ARG A 1 23.15 6.30 -8.53
C ARG A 1 22.19 6.39 -7.33
N LEU A 2 20.88 6.21 -7.49
CA LEU A 2 19.90 6.29 -6.36
C LEU A 2 20.19 5.34 -5.18
N ARG A 3 20.40 4.05 -5.44
CA ARG A 3 20.69 3.06 -4.39
C ARG A 3 22.00 3.31 -3.63
N ALA A 4 23.02 3.76 -4.35
CA ALA A 4 24.30 4.15 -3.75
C ALA A 4 24.15 5.37 -2.83
N ALA A 5 23.09 6.16 -3.00
CA ALA A 5 22.71 7.26 -2.12
C ALA A 5 21.74 6.84 -1.00
N GLY A 6 21.52 5.54 -0.79
CA GLY A 6 20.65 5.02 0.28
C GLY A 6 19.14 5.07 -0.02
N VAL A 7 18.75 5.43 -1.25
CA VAL A 7 17.32 5.53 -1.64
C VAL A 7 16.73 4.15 -1.94
N THR A 8 15.58 3.85 -1.33
CA THR A 8 14.75 2.70 -1.70
C THR A 8 14.09 2.96 -3.05
N VAL A 9 14.36 2.10 -4.02
CA VAL A 9 13.78 2.20 -5.37
C VAL A 9 12.55 1.29 -5.44
N ALA A 10 11.40 1.89 -5.74
CA ALA A 10 10.15 1.20 -6.01
C ALA A 10 9.83 1.18 -7.52
N LEU A 11 9.21 0.10 -8.01
CA LEU A 11 8.73 -0.01 -9.38
C LEU A 11 7.20 0.06 -9.41
N GLY A 12 6.64 0.91 -10.26
CA GLY A 12 5.20 1.11 -10.45
C GLY A 12 4.93 1.88 -11.74
N HIS A 13 3.66 2.15 -12.06
CA HIS A 13 3.25 2.91 -13.26
C HIS A 13 3.95 2.46 -14.54
N SER A 14 3.89 1.16 -14.84
CA SER A 14 4.66 0.54 -15.92
C SER A 14 3.79 -0.41 -16.75
N ASP A 15 3.83 -0.24 -18.07
CA ASP A 15 3.22 -1.13 -19.06
C ASP A 15 4.20 -2.24 -19.52
N ALA A 16 5.08 -2.70 -18.62
CA ALA A 16 6.12 -3.66 -18.97
C ALA A 16 5.56 -5.09 -19.05
N SER A 17 6.14 -5.91 -19.94
CA SER A 17 5.86 -7.35 -19.92
C SER A 17 6.38 -8.01 -18.64
N TYR A 18 5.80 -9.17 -18.29
CA TYR A 18 6.22 -9.98 -17.14
C TYR A 18 7.75 -10.18 -17.08
N ALA A 19 8.37 -10.56 -18.20
CA ALA A 19 9.79 -10.85 -18.26
C ALA A 19 10.66 -9.61 -18.01
N VAL A 20 10.25 -8.46 -18.54
CA VAL A 20 10.97 -7.19 -18.36
C VAL A 20 10.83 -6.71 -16.92
N PHE A 21 9.61 -6.68 -16.38
CA PHE A 21 9.35 -6.22 -15.01
C PHE A 21 10.06 -7.11 -13.98
N ARG A 22 9.98 -8.44 -14.15
CA ARG A 22 10.67 -9.41 -13.28
C ARG A 22 12.19 -9.24 -13.33
N ARG A 23 12.76 -9.00 -14.51
CA ARG A 23 14.20 -8.72 -14.64
C ARG A 23 14.58 -7.43 -13.92
N ALA A 24 13.75 -6.39 -14.03
CA ALA A 24 13.97 -5.14 -13.31
C ALA A 24 13.93 -5.33 -11.79
N LEU A 25 12.95 -6.08 -11.25
CA LEU A 25 12.91 -6.44 -9.84
C LEU A 25 14.17 -7.18 -9.38
N ARG A 26 14.66 -8.15 -10.17
CA ARG A 26 15.85 -8.95 -9.84
C ARG A 26 17.16 -8.21 -9.99
N ALA A 27 17.19 -7.12 -10.76
CA ALA A 27 18.37 -6.27 -10.87
C ALA A 27 18.57 -5.39 -9.63
N LEU A 28 17.61 -5.38 -8.71
CA LEU A 28 17.67 -4.64 -7.46
C LEU A 28 18.25 -5.54 -6.35
N ASP A 29 19.31 -5.09 -5.68
CA ASP A 29 19.87 -5.81 -4.54
C ASP A 29 18.91 -5.82 -3.34
N GLY A 30 18.79 -6.98 -2.67
CA GLY A 30 17.87 -7.15 -1.56
C GLY A 30 16.41 -7.23 -2.01
N GLN A 31 15.48 -6.92 -1.10
CA GLN A 31 14.07 -6.96 -1.44
C GLN A 31 13.68 -5.71 -2.23
N ALA A 32 13.21 -5.90 -3.47
CA ALA A 32 12.66 -4.83 -4.30
C ALA A 32 11.34 -4.32 -3.72
N LEU A 33 10.96 -3.06 -4.01
CA LEU A 33 9.65 -2.52 -3.66
C LEU A 33 8.81 -2.36 -4.93
N VAL A 34 7.53 -2.67 -4.84
CA VAL A 34 6.54 -2.46 -5.91
C VAL A 34 5.48 -1.50 -5.40
N THR A 35 5.27 -0.41 -6.13
CA THR A 35 4.29 0.62 -5.79
C THR A 35 2.87 0.14 -6.10
N HIS A 36 1.95 0.37 -5.15
CA HIS A 36 0.50 0.14 -5.18
C HIS A 36 0.00 -0.93 -6.17
N LEU A 37 0.46 -2.17 -5.96
CA LEU A 37 0.27 -3.33 -6.82
C LEU A 37 -1.14 -3.42 -7.44
N GLY A 38 -1.19 -3.47 -8.77
CA GLY A 38 -2.43 -3.53 -9.55
C GLY A 38 -2.88 -2.18 -10.09
N ASN A 39 -2.47 -1.07 -9.46
CA ASN A 39 -2.80 0.29 -9.89
C ASN A 39 -1.72 0.84 -10.84
N GLY A 40 -2.13 1.52 -11.91
CA GLY A 40 -1.20 2.01 -12.94
C GLY A 40 -0.43 0.90 -13.67
N MET A 41 -0.98 -0.32 -13.70
CA MET A 41 -0.40 -1.50 -14.34
C MET A 41 -1.43 -2.13 -15.30
N PRO A 42 -0.98 -2.91 -16.31
CA PRO A 42 -1.89 -3.68 -17.15
C PRO A 42 -2.72 -4.68 -16.35
N PRO A 43 -3.97 -4.99 -16.79
CA PRO A 43 -4.81 -5.95 -16.13
C PRO A 43 -4.13 -7.31 -15.92
N PHE A 44 -4.33 -7.90 -14.74
CA PHE A 44 -3.84 -9.24 -14.46
C PHE A 44 -4.67 -10.29 -15.22
N HIS A 45 -4.07 -10.92 -16.22
CA HIS A 45 -4.74 -11.91 -17.07
C HIS A 45 -3.88 -13.18 -17.19
N HIS A 46 -4.48 -14.38 -17.16
CA HIS A 46 -3.75 -15.65 -17.10
C HIS A 46 -2.78 -15.89 -18.27
N ARG A 47 -3.11 -15.39 -19.49
CA ARG A 47 -2.22 -15.45 -20.67
C ARG A 47 -1.15 -14.36 -20.71
N ALA A 48 -1.29 -13.32 -19.91
CA ALA A 48 -0.45 -12.13 -19.94
C ALA A 48 -0.44 -11.48 -18.55
N VAL A 49 0.24 -12.14 -17.60
CA VAL A 49 0.17 -11.78 -16.18
C VAL A 49 0.87 -10.46 -15.83
N GLY A 50 1.66 -9.90 -16.75
CA GLY A 50 2.23 -8.55 -16.66
C GLY A 50 3.08 -8.29 -15.41
N PRO A 51 3.20 -7.01 -15.00
CA PRO A 51 3.88 -6.59 -13.78
C PRO A 51 3.29 -7.23 -12.53
N VAL A 52 1.97 -7.36 -12.44
CA VAL A 52 1.29 -7.93 -11.25
C VAL A 52 1.76 -9.36 -10.99
N GLY A 53 1.77 -10.22 -12.02
CA GLY A 53 2.26 -11.59 -11.89
C GLY A 53 3.76 -11.67 -11.57
N ALA A 54 4.57 -10.76 -12.12
CA ALA A 54 5.99 -10.69 -11.80
C ALA A 54 6.20 -10.35 -10.32
N SER A 55 5.51 -9.33 -9.83
CA SER A 55 5.54 -8.89 -8.44
C SER A 55 5.11 -10.00 -7.48
N LEU A 56 3.98 -10.67 -7.73
CA LEU A 56 3.51 -11.77 -6.88
C LEU A 56 4.48 -12.96 -6.86
N THR A 57 5.05 -13.32 -8.02
CA THR A 57 6.05 -14.41 -8.10
C THR A 57 7.30 -14.09 -7.28
N GLU A 58 7.79 -12.85 -7.35
CA GLU A 58 9.00 -12.45 -6.63
C GLU A 58 8.70 -12.16 -5.14
N ALA A 59 7.50 -11.72 -4.78
CA ALA A 59 7.03 -11.54 -3.41
C ALA A 59 6.86 -12.88 -2.69
N ALA A 60 6.30 -13.89 -3.36
CA ALA A 60 6.23 -15.27 -2.88
C ALA A 60 7.62 -15.84 -2.57
N ALA A 61 8.62 -15.43 -3.35
CA ALA A 61 10.01 -15.83 -3.15
C ALA A 61 10.80 -14.92 -2.20
N GLY A 62 10.14 -13.99 -1.49
CA GLY A 62 10.76 -13.05 -0.55
C GLY A 62 11.69 -12.00 -1.19
N ARG A 63 11.68 -11.87 -2.52
CA ARG A 63 12.55 -10.94 -3.27
C ARG A 63 11.91 -9.61 -3.58
N ALA A 64 10.59 -9.49 -3.43
CA ALA A 64 9.87 -8.22 -3.54
C ALA A 64 8.98 -8.01 -2.31
N ALA A 65 8.80 -6.75 -1.94
CA ALA A 65 7.74 -6.24 -1.10
C ALA A 65 6.75 -5.51 -2.01
N VAL A 66 5.46 -5.74 -1.83
CA VAL A 66 4.41 -5.16 -2.66
C VAL A 66 3.53 -4.26 -1.80
N GLU A 67 3.38 -3.01 -2.20
CA GLU A 67 2.44 -2.08 -1.61
C GLU A 67 1.03 -2.41 -2.08
N VAL A 68 0.05 -2.41 -1.17
CA VAL A 68 -1.36 -2.66 -1.45
C VAL A 68 -2.21 -1.59 -0.77
N ILE A 69 -3.03 -0.91 -1.57
CA ILE A 69 -4.04 0.04 -1.08
C ILE A 69 -5.32 -0.73 -0.80
N GLY A 70 -5.41 -1.34 0.38
CA GLY A 70 -6.52 -2.24 0.76
C GLY A 70 -7.78 -1.52 1.25
N ASP A 71 -8.24 -0.50 0.53
CA ASP A 71 -9.39 0.34 0.91
C ASP A 71 -10.73 -0.15 0.33
N GLY A 72 -10.70 -1.16 -0.54
CA GLY A 72 -11.88 -1.70 -1.24
C GLY A 72 -12.29 -0.91 -2.48
N MET A 73 -11.56 0.18 -2.80
CA MET A 73 -11.83 1.04 -3.94
C MET A 73 -10.73 0.95 -5.01
N HIS A 74 -9.47 0.96 -4.58
CA HIS A 74 -8.31 0.78 -5.47
C HIS A 74 -8.21 -0.68 -5.94
N VAL A 75 -8.44 -1.62 -5.03
CA VAL A 75 -8.47 -3.04 -5.33
C VAL A 75 -9.60 -3.72 -4.57
N ASP A 76 -10.12 -4.80 -5.16
CA ASP A 76 -11.12 -5.66 -4.53
C ASP A 76 -10.54 -6.42 -3.32
N ASP A 77 -11.37 -6.71 -2.32
CA ASP A 77 -10.95 -7.44 -1.12
C ASP A 77 -10.43 -8.85 -1.46
N GLY A 78 -10.96 -9.48 -2.52
CA GLY A 78 -10.46 -10.74 -3.06
C GLY A 78 -9.05 -10.62 -3.66
N PHE A 79 -8.68 -9.45 -4.19
CA PHE A 79 -7.31 -9.18 -4.61
C PHE A 79 -6.37 -9.04 -3.41
N VAL A 80 -6.82 -8.36 -2.34
CA VAL A 80 -6.06 -8.29 -1.07
C VAL A 80 -5.82 -9.70 -0.53
N ALA A 81 -6.86 -10.54 -0.46
CA ALA A 81 -6.75 -11.93 -0.03
C ALA A 81 -5.76 -12.73 -0.89
N LEU A 82 -5.81 -12.57 -2.22
CA LEU A 82 -4.88 -13.22 -3.15
C LEU A 82 -3.42 -12.82 -2.88
N VAL A 83 -3.15 -11.53 -2.64
CA VAL A 83 -1.80 -11.05 -2.35
C VAL A 83 -1.27 -11.70 -1.07
N PHE A 84 -2.04 -11.68 0.02
CA PHE A 84 -1.63 -12.28 1.30
C PHE A 84 -1.49 -13.81 1.22
N ALA A 85 -2.33 -14.49 0.43
CA ALA A 85 -2.23 -15.94 0.23
C ALA A 85 -0.99 -16.35 -0.58
N THR A 86 -0.45 -15.44 -1.40
CA THR A 86 0.65 -15.75 -2.33
C THR A 86 2.00 -15.25 -1.83
N ALA A 87 2.04 -14.06 -1.24
CA ALA A 87 3.26 -13.40 -0.82
C ALA A 87 3.89 -14.07 0.42
N ALA A 88 5.21 -13.99 0.55
CA ALA A 88 5.86 -14.38 1.80
C ALA A 88 5.39 -13.45 2.96
N PRO A 89 5.42 -13.91 4.22
CA PRO A 89 4.88 -13.14 5.36
C PRO A 89 5.39 -11.70 5.49
N ASP A 90 6.66 -11.45 5.12
CA ASP A 90 7.25 -10.11 5.18
C ASP A 90 7.24 -9.39 3.81
N SER A 91 6.41 -9.80 2.85
CA SER A 91 6.42 -9.23 1.48
C SER A 91 5.23 -8.33 1.18
N VAL A 92 4.31 -8.12 2.10
CA VAL A 92 3.15 -7.22 1.90
C VAL A 92 3.34 -5.95 2.72
N VAL A 93 3.10 -4.80 2.08
CA VAL A 93 3.08 -3.49 2.72
C VAL A 93 1.70 -2.89 2.50
N LEU A 94 0.94 -2.70 3.58
CA LEU A 94 -0.32 -1.96 3.48
C LEU A 94 0.00 -0.47 3.45
N VAL A 95 -0.57 0.23 2.47
CA VAL A 95 -0.43 1.67 2.28
C VAL A 95 -1.81 2.30 2.10
N THR A 96 -1.92 3.61 2.31
CA THR A 96 -3.15 4.36 2.05
C THR A 96 -3.16 5.01 0.68
N ASP A 97 -1.97 5.33 0.15
CA ASP A 97 -1.79 6.28 -0.96
C ASP A 97 -2.59 7.58 -0.74
N ALA A 98 -2.72 7.98 0.53
CA ALA A 98 -3.62 9.04 0.93
C ALA A 98 -3.23 10.39 0.32
N MET A 99 -4.24 11.11 -0.17
CA MET A 99 -4.13 12.49 -0.61
C MET A 99 -4.74 13.45 0.43
N GLU A 100 -4.69 14.77 0.19
CA GLU A 100 -5.05 15.80 1.17
C GLU A 100 -6.47 15.68 1.76
N ALA A 101 -7.37 14.99 1.08
CA ALA A 101 -8.73 14.75 1.55
C ALA A 101 -8.85 13.63 2.59
N ALA A 102 -7.76 12.95 2.97
CA ALA A 102 -7.81 11.91 3.99
C ALA A 102 -8.25 12.48 5.35
N GLY A 103 -9.33 11.92 5.91
CA GLY A 103 -9.96 12.43 7.13
C GLY A 103 -10.79 13.72 6.95
N MET A 104 -10.98 14.18 5.71
CA MET A 104 -11.74 15.39 5.38
C MET A 104 -13.12 15.05 4.77
N PRO A 105 -14.12 15.95 4.83
CA PRO A 105 -15.43 15.73 4.18
C PRO A 105 -15.34 15.62 2.66
N ASP A 106 -16.38 15.09 2.02
CA ASP A 106 -16.53 15.17 0.56
C ASP A 106 -16.43 16.63 0.07
N GLY A 107 -15.75 16.84 -1.05
CA GLY A 107 -15.44 18.17 -1.54
C GLY A 107 -14.54 18.15 -2.77
N ASP A 108 -14.07 19.33 -3.14
CA ASP A 108 -13.12 19.53 -4.25
C ASP A 108 -11.75 19.88 -3.66
N TYR A 109 -10.72 19.24 -4.21
CA TYR A 109 -9.35 19.17 -3.69
C TYR A 109 -8.34 19.26 -4.83
N GLU A 110 -7.05 19.36 -4.51
CA GLU A 110 -5.93 19.36 -5.43
C GLU A 110 -4.94 18.23 -5.12
N LEU A 111 -4.43 17.59 -6.17
CA LEU A 111 -3.32 16.62 -6.09
C LEU A 111 -2.22 17.07 -7.05
N GLY A 112 -1.22 17.77 -6.52
CA GLY A 112 -0.24 18.47 -7.34
C GLY A 112 -0.93 19.58 -8.14
N SER A 113 -0.87 19.51 -9.47
CA SER A 113 -1.56 20.47 -10.36
C SER A 113 -2.94 19.98 -10.84
N GLN A 114 -3.41 18.83 -10.36
CA GLN A 114 -4.65 18.21 -10.82
C GLN A 114 -5.80 18.49 -9.86
N ARG A 115 -6.99 18.81 -10.40
CA ARG A 115 -8.23 18.91 -9.62
C ARG A 115 -8.75 17.53 -9.29
N VAL A 116 -9.19 17.34 -8.06
CA VAL A 116 -9.75 16.09 -7.54
C VAL A 116 -11.12 16.37 -6.93
N GLN A 117 -12.08 15.51 -7.24
CA GLN A 117 -13.40 15.52 -6.62
C GLN A 117 -13.52 14.29 -5.72
N VAL A 118 -13.88 14.52 -4.46
CA VAL A 118 -14.15 13.46 -3.49
C VAL A 118 -15.65 13.35 -3.31
N ARG A 119 -16.21 12.18 -3.62
CA ARG A 119 -17.63 11.87 -3.47
C ARG A 119 -17.77 10.48 -2.86
N ALA A 120 -18.58 10.37 -1.81
CA ALA A 120 -18.70 9.18 -0.97
C ALA A 120 -17.33 8.65 -0.51
N GLY A 121 -16.41 9.55 -0.15
CA GLY A 121 -15.04 9.21 0.25
C GLY A 121 -14.12 8.75 -0.87
N VAL A 122 -14.56 8.72 -2.14
CA VAL A 122 -13.71 8.28 -3.27
C VAL A 122 -13.14 9.49 -4.00
N ALA A 123 -11.81 9.63 -4.01
CA ALA A 123 -11.10 10.66 -4.73
C ALA A 123 -10.94 10.31 -6.21
N ARG A 124 -11.40 11.17 -7.11
CA ARG A 124 -11.22 11.01 -8.56
C ARG A 124 -10.77 12.30 -9.23
N LEU A 125 -10.01 12.20 -10.32
CA LEU A 125 -9.65 13.37 -11.13
C LEU A 125 -10.92 14.08 -11.63
N GLY A 126 -10.91 15.42 -11.61
CA GLY A 126 -12.08 16.26 -11.91
C GLY A 126 -12.70 15.97 -13.28
N ALA A 127 -14.03 15.92 -13.33
CA ALA A 127 -14.83 15.45 -14.46
C ALA A 127 -14.83 16.33 -15.73
N ASP A 128 -14.08 17.44 -15.76
CA ASP A 128 -14.05 18.35 -16.92
C ASP A 128 -13.42 17.71 -18.18
N GLU A 129 -12.84 16.51 -18.07
CA GLU A 129 -12.11 15.83 -19.16
C GLU A 129 -12.72 14.50 -19.64
N GLN A 130 -13.86 14.04 -19.13
CA GLN A 130 -14.40 12.72 -19.52
C GLN A 130 -15.66 12.80 -20.39
N VAL A 131 -15.44 12.54 -21.68
CA VAL A 131 -16.46 12.46 -22.75
C VAL A 131 -17.08 11.07 -22.87
N ASP A 132 -16.56 10.05 -22.17
CA ASP A 132 -17.04 8.67 -22.29
C ASP A 132 -17.34 8.06 -20.92
N ALA A 133 -18.39 7.25 -20.85
CA ALA A 133 -19.08 6.70 -19.66
C ALA A 133 -18.24 5.84 -18.68
N ALA A 134 -16.91 5.90 -18.71
CA ALA A 134 -16.03 5.29 -17.72
C ALA A 134 -15.88 6.23 -16.50
N PRO A 135 -15.85 5.71 -15.27
CA PRO A 135 -15.61 6.52 -14.10
C PRO A 135 -14.22 7.18 -14.15
N ALA A 136 -14.12 8.41 -13.63
CA ALA A 136 -12.87 9.14 -13.48
C ALA A 136 -11.80 8.34 -12.76
N SER A 137 -10.55 8.50 -13.19
CA SER A 137 -9.39 7.83 -12.60
C SER A 137 -9.33 8.14 -11.10
N ILE A 138 -9.07 7.13 -10.28
CA ILE A 138 -8.88 7.30 -8.83
C ILE A 138 -7.60 8.10 -8.60
N ALA A 139 -7.66 9.09 -7.72
CA ALA A 139 -6.59 10.05 -7.48
C ALA A 139 -6.14 10.00 -6.01
N GLY A 140 -5.49 8.90 -5.62
CA GLY A 140 -5.08 8.63 -4.25
C GLY A 140 -6.21 8.12 -3.36
N GLY A 141 -5.86 7.72 -2.13
CA GLY A 141 -6.79 7.28 -1.09
C GLY A 141 -7.24 8.41 -0.17
N THR A 142 -8.28 8.12 0.61
CA THR A 142 -8.85 9.02 1.63
C THR A 142 -8.92 8.35 3.00
N CYS A 143 -8.55 7.07 3.09
CA CYS A 143 -8.61 6.28 4.31
C CYS A 143 -7.35 6.46 5.17
N HIS A 144 -7.53 6.24 6.47
CA HIS A 144 -6.43 6.07 7.42
C HIS A 144 -5.88 4.65 7.36
N LEU A 145 -4.58 4.48 7.67
CA LEU A 145 -3.93 3.17 7.62
C LEU A 145 -4.57 2.13 8.56
N VAL A 146 -5.10 2.56 9.71
CA VAL A 146 -5.81 1.68 10.64
C VAL A 146 -7.10 1.11 10.03
N GLU A 147 -7.77 1.87 9.16
CA GLU A 147 -8.99 1.43 8.46
C GLU A 147 -8.63 0.40 7.38
N VAL A 148 -7.50 0.59 6.68
CA VAL A 148 -6.95 -0.39 5.74
C VAL A 148 -6.63 -1.71 6.45
N VAL A 149 -6.01 -1.65 7.63
CA VAL A 149 -5.75 -2.84 8.46
C VAL A 149 -7.06 -3.50 8.88
N ALA A 150 -8.03 -2.73 9.38
CA ALA A 150 -9.31 -3.27 9.83
C ALA A 150 -10.09 -3.95 8.69
N ARG A 151 -10.09 -3.34 7.49
CA ARG A 151 -10.72 -3.91 6.30
C ARG A 151 -10.03 -5.19 5.84
N ALA A 152 -8.71 -5.21 5.79
CA ALA A 152 -7.95 -6.42 5.43
C ALA A 152 -8.31 -7.62 6.33
N VAL A 153 -8.52 -7.37 7.64
CA VAL A 153 -8.94 -8.41 8.58
C VAL A 153 -10.39 -8.84 8.37
N ARG A 154 -11.32 -7.88 8.25
CA ARG A 154 -12.77 -8.15 8.22
C ARG A 154 -13.27 -8.67 6.88
N GLU A 155 -12.84 -8.04 5.79
CA GLU A 155 -13.39 -8.25 4.46
C GLU A 155 -12.52 -9.20 3.63
N ALA A 156 -11.19 -9.11 3.77
CA ALA A 156 -10.25 -9.97 3.05
C ALA A 156 -9.80 -11.21 3.84
N GLY A 157 -10.25 -11.36 5.10
CA GLY A 157 -9.96 -12.53 5.94
C GLY A 157 -8.49 -12.68 6.35
N VAL A 158 -7.70 -11.60 6.29
CA VAL A 158 -6.29 -11.62 6.66
C VAL A 158 -6.15 -11.77 8.19
N PRO A 159 -5.30 -12.68 8.69
CA PRO A 159 -5.04 -12.75 10.12
C PRO A 159 -4.55 -11.41 10.69
N LEU A 160 -5.08 -10.97 11.83
CA LEU A 160 -4.77 -9.67 12.42
C LEU A 160 -3.26 -9.42 12.55
N VAL A 161 -2.50 -10.42 12.99
CA VAL A 161 -1.04 -10.32 13.14
C VAL A 161 -0.35 -10.03 11.80
N ASP A 162 -0.80 -10.64 10.71
CA ASP A 162 -0.22 -10.46 9.39
C ASP A 162 -0.59 -9.09 8.80
N ALA A 163 -1.83 -8.64 9.01
CA ALA A 163 -2.24 -7.28 8.64
C ALA A 163 -1.45 -6.21 9.41
N VAL A 164 -1.24 -6.39 10.72
CA VAL A 164 -0.42 -5.48 11.55
C VAL A 164 1.04 -5.48 11.10
N ARG A 165 1.62 -6.65 10.78
CA ARG A 165 2.97 -6.75 10.22
C ARG A 165 3.10 -5.99 8.91
N ALA A 166 2.12 -6.15 8.02
CA ALA A 166 2.10 -5.46 6.73
C ALA A 166 1.98 -3.92 6.87
N ALA A 167 1.38 -3.42 7.95
CA ALA A 167 1.26 -1.98 8.23
C ALA A 167 2.38 -1.41 9.11
N SER A 168 3.28 -2.23 9.67
CA SER A 168 4.31 -1.76 10.62
C SER A 168 5.69 -2.37 10.39
N GLN A 169 5.85 -3.66 10.66
CA GLN A 169 7.13 -4.37 10.60
C GLN A 169 7.71 -4.41 9.17
N THR A 170 6.89 -4.77 8.20
CA THR A 170 7.31 -4.88 6.79
C THR A 170 7.74 -3.52 6.22
N PRO A 171 6.94 -2.44 6.30
CA PRO A 171 7.38 -1.12 5.82
C PRO A 171 8.63 -0.63 6.56
N ALA A 172 8.75 -0.84 7.87
CA ALA A 172 9.98 -0.49 8.59
C ALA A 172 11.21 -1.23 8.05
N ARG A 173 11.08 -2.50 7.66
CA ARG A 173 12.17 -3.27 7.04
C ARG A 173 12.52 -2.76 5.65
N VAL A 174 11.52 -2.48 4.82
CA VAL A 174 11.69 -1.92 3.47
C VAL A 174 12.41 -0.56 3.51
N LEU A 175 12.10 0.27 4.50
CA LEU A 175 12.71 1.57 4.73
C LEU A 175 14.04 1.50 5.53
N ARG A 176 14.51 0.29 5.89
CA ARG A 176 15.73 0.07 6.68
C ARG A 176 15.68 0.68 8.09
N LEU A 177 14.47 0.82 8.64
CA LEU A 177 14.16 1.32 9.99
C LEU A 177 13.82 0.18 10.97
N ALA A 178 13.98 -1.08 10.57
CA ALA A 178 13.64 -2.23 11.42
C ALA A 178 14.48 -2.32 12.71
N GLY A 179 15.62 -1.62 12.82
CA GLY A 179 16.35 -1.50 14.09
C GLY A 179 15.70 -0.56 15.09
N GLU A 180 14.83 0.35 14.63
CA GLU A 180 14.32 1.47 15.42
C GLU A 180 12.80 1.42 15.60
N ARG A 181 12.05 0.87 14.62
CA ARG A 181 10.59 0.95 14.51
C ARG A 181 9.96 -0.34 14.01
N GLY A 182 8.63 -0.36 13.95
CA GLY A 182 7.83 -1.41 13.32
C GLY A 182 7.64 -2.68 14.15
N ALA A 183 8.16 -2.74 15.37
CA ALA A 183 7.86 -3.83 16.32
C ALA A 183 8.00 -3.35 17.76
N LEU A 184 7.27 -4.01 18.65
CA LEU A 184 7.32 -3.77 20.09
C LEU A 184 8.44 -4.60 20.71
N LEU A 185 9.67 -4.08 20.63
CA LEU A 185 10.87 -4.75 21.16
C LEU A 185 11.68 -3.77 22.02
N PRO A 186 12.32 -4.25 23.10
CA PRO A 186 13.20 -3.42 23.93
C PRO A 186 14.27 -2.71 23.09
N GLY A 187 14.50 -1.44 23.37
CA GLY A 187 15.49 -0.60 22.67
C GLY A 187 14.99 0.10 21.41
N ARG A 188 13.75 -0.18 20.95
CA ARG A 188 13.11 0.55 19.84
C ARG A 188 12.33 1.78 20.36
N LEU A 189 11.98 2.68 19.44
CA LEU A 189 11.16 3.84 19.76
C LEU A 189 9.79 3.42 20.27
N GLY A 190 9.28 4.12 21.29
CA GLY A 190 7.94 3.94 21.84
C GLY A 190 6.87 4.53 20.92
N ASP A 191 6.72 3.98 19.72
CA ASP A 191 5.67 4.35 18.77
C ASP A 191 4.56 3.29 18.81
N LEU A 192 3.40 3.65 19.38
CA LEU A 192 2.29 2.74 19.66
C LEU A 192 0.97 3.31 19.14
N LEU A 193 0.13 2.43 18.61
CA LEU A 193 -1.28 2.69 18.42
C LEU A 193 -2.07 1.69 19.26
N VAL A 194 -2.86 2.20 20.21
CA VAL A 194 -3.83 1.42 20.98
C VAL A 194 -5.16 1.52 20.25
N VAL A 195 -5.80 0.39 20.02
CA VAL A 195 -7.12 0.29 19.39
C VAL A 195 -8.10 -0.50 20.26
N ASP A 196 -9.40 -0.35 19.99
CA ASP A 196 -10.44 -1.19 20.58
C ASP A 196 -10.63 -2.53 19.82
N GLU A 197 -11.62 -3.32 20.23
CA GLU A 197 -11.94 -4.61 19.61
C GLU A 197 -12.38 -4.45 18.14
N GLU A 198 -12.90 -3.28 17.79
CA GLU A 198 -13.26 -2.90 16.44
C GLU A 198 -12.10 -2.23 15.67
N LEU A 199 -10.88 -2.29 16.19
CA LEU A 199 -9.69 -1.68 15.61
C LEU A 199 -9.78 -0.16 15.42
N ARG A 200 -10.63 0.52 16.19
CA ARG A 200 -10.72 1.99 16.19
C ARG A 200 -9.62 2.58 17.09
N PRO A 201 -8.92 3.65 16.68
CA PRO A 201 -7.90 4.30 17.50
C PRO A 201 -8.44 4.75 18.86
N VAL A 202 -7.73 4.38 19.93
CA VAL A 202 -8.01 4.80 21.32
C VAL A 202 -6.95 5.77 21.81
N ARG A 203 -5.66 5.43 21.66
CA ARG A 203 -4.53 6.29 22.01
C ARG A 203 -3.35 6.10 21.09
N ILE A 204 -2.57 7.16 20.92
CA ILE A 204 -1.34 7.17 20.12
C ILE A 204 -0.17 7.55 21.02
N MET A 205 0.90 6.78 20.97
CA MET A 205 2.19 7.14 21.55
C MET A 205 3.18 7.40 20.42
N ARG A 206 3.94 8.48 20.55
CA ARG A 206 5.06 8.80 19.66
C ARG A 206 6.30 9.01 20.51
N HIS A 207 7.37 8.28 20.20
CA HIS A 207 8.68 8.40 20.86
C HIS A 207 8.62 8.26 22.39
N GLY A 208 7.67 7.47 22.91
CA GLY A 208 7.49 7.27 24.35
C GLY A 208 6.48 8.22 25.01
N GLU A 209 5.97 9.23 24.28
CA GLU A 209 5.02 10.22 24.79
C GLU A 209 3.61 9.97 24.24
N TRP A 210 2.62 9.96 25.12
CA TRP A 210 1.21 9.89 24.71
C TRP A 210 0.79 11.23 24.11
N LEU A 211 0.24 11.19 22.89
CA LEU A 211 -0.34 12.38 22.27
C LEU A 211 -1.67 12.72 22.97
N THR A 212 -1.87 14.00 23.25
CA THR A 212 -3.10 14.58 23.83
C THR A 212 -4.12 14.94 22.78
#